data_AF-A0A1M6XZN0-F1
#
_entry.id   AF-A0A1M6XZN0-F1
#
_cell.length_a   1.000
_cell.length_b   1.000
_cell.length_c   1.000
_cell.angle_alpha   90.00
_cell.angle_beta   90.00
_cell.angle_gamma   90.00
#
_symmetry.space_group_name_H-M   'P 1'
#
loop_
_entity.id
_entity.type
_entity.pdbx_description
1 polymer ?
#
loop_
_entity_poly.entity_id
_entity_poly.type
_entity_poly.pdbx_seq_one_letter_code
_entity_poly.pdbx_strand_id
1 'polypeptide(L)'
;MNQKDIPRGSLKEGSLEVPQEELDALKQKMHDMQLEMDILKETIAVLKKDPGINLEPLKNREKVVIIDALQQKYSLPVLLLKLGLSRSSYYYQKKIQ
;
A
#
# COMPACT_ATOMS: atom_id res chain seq x y z
N MET A 1 -15.86 63.60 2.68
CA MET A 1 -16.23 62.17 2.54
C MET A 1 -15.69 61.69 1.20
N ASN A 2 -14.89 60.61 1.17
CA ASN A 2 -14.20 60.16 -0.04
C ASN A 2 -15.12 59.23 -0.84
N GLN A 3 -15.36 59.55 -2.11
CA GLN A 3 -16.35 58.86 -2.96
C GLN A 3 -15.81 57.57 -3.62
N LYS A 4 -14.67 57.04 -3.16
CA LYS A 4 -13.97 55.90 -3.80
C LYS A 4 -13.94 54.61 -2.97
N ASP A 5 -14.64 54.57 -1.85
CA ASP A 5 -14.69 53.35 -1.03
C ASP A 5 -15.68 52.35 -1.64
N ILE A 6 -15.15 51.40 -2.41
CA ILE A 6 -15.91 50.24 -2.89
C ILE A 6 -16.24 49.39 -1.66
N PRO A 7 -17.52 49.07 -1.40
CA PRO A 7 -17.88 48.23 -0.26
C PRO A 7 -17.22 46.86 -0.40
N ARG A 8 -16.45 46.43 0.60
CA ARG A 8 -15.87 45.08 0.64
C ARG A 8 -17.01 44.07 0.75
N GLY A 9 -17.17 43.25 -0.29
CA GLY A 9 -18.06 42.09 -0.25
C GLY A 9 -17.58 41.04 0.76
N SER A 10 -18.49 40.24 1.31
CA SER A 10 -18.15 39.09 2.14
C SER A 10 -17.32 38.10 1.35
N LEU A 11 -16.14 37.73 1.85
CA LEU A 11 -15.34 36.66 1.28
C LEU A 11 -16.12 35.35 1.45
N LYS A 12 -16.49 34.69 0.34
CA LYS A 12 -16.92 33.30 0.41
C LYS A 12 -15.69 32.47 0.74
N GLU A 13 -15.75 31.70 1.84
CA GLU A 13 -14.76 30.67 2.09
C GLU A 13 -14.69 29.74 0.88
N GLY A 14 -13.49 29.54 0.36
CA GLY A 14 -13.26 28.59 -0.71
C GLY A 14 -13.54 27.18 -0.19
N SER A 15 -14.71 26.64 -0.52
CA SER A 15 -14.99 25.23 -0.28
C SER A 15 -14.14 24.43 -1.27
N LEU A 16 -13.01 23.90 -0.81
CA LEU A 16 -12.32 22.83 -1.50
C LEU A 16 -13.18 21.57 -1.32
N GLU A 17 -14.29 21.49 -2.05
CA GLU A 17 -15.09 20.28 -2.17
C GLU A 17 -14.28 19.29 -3.01
N VAL A 18 -13.25 18.71 -2.41
CA VAL A 18 -12.54 17.59 -3.02
C VAL A 18 -13.58 16.48 -3.16
N PRO A 19 -13.89 16.02 -4.38
CA PRO A 19 -14.87 14.97 -4.58
C PRO A 19 -14.52 13.76 -3.70
N GLN A 20 -15.51 13.18 -3.03
CA GLN A 20 -15.30 12.04 -2.14
C GLN A 20 -14.59 10.88 -2.88
N GLU A 21 -14.87 10.73 -4.17
CA GLU A 21 -14.22 9.78 -5.08
C GLU A 21 -12.71 10.00 -5.19
N GLU A 22 -12.24 11.25 -5.26
CA GLU A 22 -10.81 11.58 -5.32
C GLU A 22 -10.12 11.27 -3.98
N LEU A 23 -10.78 11.56 -2.87
CA LEU A 23 -10.29 11.21 -1.54
C LEU A 23 -10.17 9.69 -1.36
N ASP A 24 -11.16 8.94 -1.81
CA ASP A 24 -11.16 7.47 -1.69
C ASP A 24 -10.12 6.83 -2.61
N ALA A 25 -9.96 7.33 -3.84
CA ALA A 25 -8.89 6.92 -4.73
C ALA A 25 -7.49 7.21 -4.14
N LEU A 26 -7.32 8.36 -3.49
CA LEU A 26 -6.05 8.71 -2.83
C LEU A 26 -5.77 7.79 -1.64
N LYS A 27 -6.78 7.52 -0.79
CA LYS A 27 -6.65 6.58 0.33
C LYS A 27 -6.29 5.17 -0.15
N GLN A 28 -6.90 4.70 -1.25
CA GLN A 28 -6.55 3.41 -1.84
C GLN A 28 -5.09 3.38 -2.30
N LYS A 29 -4.62 4.41 -3.00
CA LYS A 29 -3.20 4.51 -3.42
C LYS A 29 -2.26 4.50 -2.21
N MET A 30 -2.58 5.24 -1.16
CA MET A 30 -1.76 5.26 0.07
C MET A 30 -1.73 3.88 0.74
N HIS A 31 -2.86 3.18 0.79
CA HIS A 31 -2.93 1.83 1.32
C HIS A 31 -2.09 0.84 0.50
N ASP A 32 -2.15 0.92 -0.83
CA ASP A 32 -1.36 0.07 -1.72
C ASP A 32 0.15 0.33 -1.57
N MET A 33 0.55 1.60 -1.48
CA MET A 33 1.94 1.98 -1.20
C MET A 33 2.41 1.47 0.16
N GLN A 34 1.56 1.55 1.20
CA GLN A 34 1.90 1.03 2.52
C GLN A 34 2.11 -0.48 2.49
N LEU A 35 1.26 -1.21 1.78
CA LEU A 35 1.40 -2.66 1.59
C LEU A 35 2.72 -3.01 0.88
N GLU A 36 3.09 -2.27 -0.17
CA GLU A 36 4.35 -2.50 -0.89
C GLU A 36 5.56 -2.24 0.02
N MET A 37 5.55 -1.17 0.81
CA MET A 37 6.61 -0.92 1.80
C MET A 37 6.70 -2.02 2.85
N ASP A 38 5.57 -2.49 3.37
CA ASP A 38 5.55 -3.55 4.39
C ASP A 38 6.11 -4.86 3.81
N ILE A 39 5.76 -5.22 2.56
CA ILE A 39 6.35 -6.36 1.85
C ILE A 39 7.86 -6.21 1.70
N LEU A 40 8.34 -5.03 1.29
CA LEU A 40 9.78 -4.79 1.12
C LEU A 40 10.53 -4.89 2.45
N LYS A 41 10.00 -4.29 3.51
CA LYS A 41 10.59 -4.36 4.86
C LYS A 41 10.64 -5.79 5.37
N GLU A 42 9.56 -6.55 5.22
CA GLU A 42 9.50 -7.93 5.66
C GLU A 42 10.43 -8.82 4.83
N THR A 43 10.56 -8.56 3.53
CA THR A 43 11.52 -9.26 2.66
C THR A 43 12.96 -9.06 3.15
N ILE A 44 13.34 -7.83 3.52
CA ILE A 44 14.66 -7.53 4.09
C ILE A 44 14.83 -8.23 5.45
N ALA A 45 13.81 -8.17 6.32
CA ALA A 45 13.86 -8.75 7.65
C ALA A 45 13.97 -10.28 7.62
N VAL A 46 13.13 -10.95 6.83
CA VAL A 46 13.04 -12.41 6.74
C VAL A 46 14.20 -13.00 5.95
N LEU A 47 14.54 -12.40 4.80
CA LEU A 47 15.56 -12.97 3.91
C LEU A 47 16.96 -12.47 4.21
N LYS A 48 17.11 -11.50 5.12
CA LYS A 48 18.37 -10.79 5.39
C LYS A 48 19.05 -10.29 4.12
N LYS A 49 18.27 -10.05 3.06
CA LYS A 49 18.79 -9.54 1.79
C LYS A 49 19.13 -8.07 1.99
N ASP A 50 20.38 -7.70 1.68
CA ASP A 50 20.76 -6.30 1.66
C ASP A 50 19.91 -5.54 0.64
N PRO A 51 19.52 -4.29 0.94
CA PRO A 51 18.80 -3.44 0.00
C PRO A 51 19.71 -3.17 -1.22
N GLY A 52 19.51 -3.94 -2.30
CA GLY A 52 20.32 -3.85 -3.51
C GLY A 52 20.81 -5.19 -4.09
N ILE A 53 20.59 -6.32 -3.41
CA ILE A 53 20.89 -7.64 -3.99
C ILE A 53 19.92 -7.93 -5.13
N ASN A 54 20.46 -8.45 -6.24
CA ASN A 54 19.71 -8.88 -7.42
C ASN A 54 18.40 -9.58 -7.01
N LEU A 55 17.29 -8.98 -7.39
CA LEU A 55 15.92 -9.47 -7.21
C LEU A 55 15.68 -10.64 -8.17
N GLU A 56 16.43 -11.73 -8.04
CA GLU A 56 15.88 -12.99 -8.55
C GLU A 56 14.47 -13.14 -7.96
N PRO A 57 13.48 -13.56 -8.77
CA PRO A 57 12.11 -13.66 -8.30
C PRO A 57 12.09 -14.51 -7.03
N LEU A 58 11.51 -13.94 -5.96
CA LEU A 58 11.38 -14.60 -4.66
C LEU A 58 10.93 -16.04 -4.86
N LYS A 59 11.63 -17.00 -4.25
CA LYS A 59 11.22 -18.40 -4.29
C LYS A 59 9.86 -18.53 -3.61
N ASN A 60 9.04 -19.47 -4.05
CA ASN A 60 7.72 -19.69 -3.45
C ASN A 60 7.80 -19.91 -1.93
N ARG A 61 8.88 -20.54 -1.42
CA ARG A 61 9.14 -20.65 0.03
C ARG A 61 9.26 -19.30 0.71
N GLU A 62 10.08 -18.41 0.16
CA GLU A 62 10.33 -17.07 0.68
C GLU A 62 9.04 -16.24 0.68
N LYS A 63 8.25 -16.34 -0.41
CA LYS A 63 6.94 -15.70 -0.52
C LYS A 63 5.99 -16.14 0.60
N VAL A 64 5.94 -17.44 0.94
CA VAL A 64 5.08 -17.93 2.02
C VAL A 64 5.49 -17.36 3.38
N VAL A 65 6.78 -17.25 3.67
CA VAL A 65 7.23 -16.69 4.95
C VAL A 65 6.84 -15.21 5.08
N ILE A 66 6.98 -14.43 4.00
CA ILE A 66 6.54 -13.03 3.96
C ILE A 66 5.01 -12.93 4.15
N ILE A 67 4.24 -13.81 3.50
CA ILE A 67 2.78 -13.87 3.66
C ILE A 67 2.40 -14.14 5.11
N ASP A 68 3.03 -15.14 5.74
CA ASP A 68 2.69 -15.54 7.11
C ASP A 68 3.09 -14.47 8.14
N ALA A 69 4.11 -13.64 7.85
CA ALA A 69 4.45 -12.48 8.68
C ALA A 69 3.45 -11.32 8.53
N LEU A 70 2.90 -11.11 7.33
CA LEU A 70 1.98 -10.00 7.03
C LEU A 70 0.49 -10.34 7.17
N GLN A 71 0.14 -11.61 7.38
CA GLN A 71 -1.26 -12.09 7.46
C GLN A 71 -2.09 -11.44 8.58
N GLN A 72 -1.44 -10.87 9.60
CA GLN A 72 -2.12 -10.16 10.70
C GLN A 72 -2.60 -8.76 10.29
N LYS A 73 -1.98 -8.16 9.27
CA LYS A 73 -2.27 -6.81 8.80
C LYS A 73 -3.07 -6.79 7.49
N TYR A 74 -2.84 -7.76 6.63
CA TYR A 74 -3.41 -7.80 5.28
C TYR A 74 -4.06 -9.15 4.99
N SER A 75 -5.12 -9.12 4.17
CA SER A 75 -5.80 -10.34 3.77
C SER A 75 -4.92 -11.23 2.87
N LEU A 76 -5.01 -12.54 3.08
CA LEU A 76 -4.27 -13.53 2.29
C LEU A 76 -4.45 -13.37 0.76
N PRO A 77 -5.67 -13.13 0.22
CA PRO A 77 -5.83 -12.97 -1.23
C PRO A 77 -5.04 -11.79 -1.80
N VAL A 78 -4.97 -10.69 -1.07
CA VAL A 78 -4.23 -9.48 -1.48
C VAL A 78 -2.72 -9.76 -1.49
N LEU A 79 -2.22 -10.42 -0.45
CA LEU A 79 -0.80 -10.79 -0.35
C LEU A 79 -0.38 -11.76 -1.46
N LEU A 80 -1.21 -12.77 -1.76
CA LEU A 80 -0.98 -13.72 -2.84
C LEU A 80 -0.91 -13.05 -4.21
N LEU A 81 -1.81 -12.09 -4.47
CA LEU A 81 -1.83 -11.33 -5.71
C LEU A 81 -0.56 -10.48 -5.85
N LYS A 82 -0.20 -9.71 -4.82
CA LYS A 82 0.98 -8.83 -4.84
C LYS A 82 2.29 -9.61 -4.98
N LEU A 83 2.40 -10.79 -4.37
CA LEU A 83 3.59 -11.64 -4.46
C LEU A 83 3.58 -12.59 -5.67
N GLY A 84 2.51 -12.61 -6.47
CA GLY A 84 2.37 -13.50 -7.62
C GLY A 84 2.49 -14.98 -7.23
N LEU A 85 1.81 -15.39 -6.15
CA LEU A 85 1.78 -16.76 -5.66
C LEU A 85 0.36 -17.33 -5.79
N SER A 86 0.21 -18.47 -6.46
CA SER A 86 -1.11 -19.12 -6.54
C SER A 86 -1.51 -19.71 -5.18
N ARG A 87 -2.83 -19.77 -4.91
CA ARG A 87 -3.37 -20.41 -3.69
C ARG A 87 -2.89 -21.85 -3.52
N SER A 88 -2.84 -22.62 -4.62
CA SER A 88 -2.34 -23.99 -4.59
C SER A 88 -0.87 -24.06 -4.17
N SER A 89 -0.02 -23.17 -4.71
CA SER A 89 1.39 -23.09 -4.36
C SER A 89 1.59 -22.68 -2.90
N TYR A 90 0.77 -21.75 -2.40
CA TYR A 90 0.79 -21.34 -0.99
C TYR A 90 0.52 -22.53 -0.06
N TYR A 91 -0.60 -23.23 -0.24
CA TYR A 91 -0.94 -24.35 0.63
C TYR A 91 -0.01 -25.56 0.46
N TYR A 92 0.51 -25.79 -0.74
CA TYR A 92 1.53 -26.81 -0.97
C TYR A 92 2.79 -26.51 -0.16
N GLN A 93 3.28 -25.27 -0.27
CA GLN A 93 4.50 -24.84 0.40
C GLN A 93 4.33 -24.77 1.93
N LYS A 94 3.15 -24.37 2.41
CA LYS A 94 2.81 -24.37 3.85
C LYS A 94 2.74 -25.77 4.45
N LYS A 95 2.37 -26.79 3.67
CA LYS A 95 2.37 -28.20 4.10
C LYS A 95 3.76 -28.83 4.17
N ILE A 96 4.70 -28.33 3.37
CA ILE A 96 6.09 -28.84 3.31
C ILE A 96 6.97 -28.23 4.41
N GLN A 97 6.52 -27.12 5.01
CA GLN A 97 7.28 -26.32 5.95
C GLN A 97 7.25 -26.90 7.36
#